data_AF-A0A2K8GL26-F1
#
_entry.id   AF-A0A2K8GL26-F1
#
_cell.length_a   1.000
_cell.length_b   1.000
_cell.length_c   1.000
_cell.angle_alpha   90.00
_cell.angle_beta   90.00
_cell.angle_gamma   90.00
#
_symmetry.space_group_name_H-M   'P 1'
#
loop_
_entity.id
_entity.type
_entity.pdbx_description
1 polymer ?
#
loop_
_entity_poly.entity_id
_entity_poly.type
_entity_poly.pdbx_seq_one_letter_code
_entity_poly.pdbx_strand_id
1 'polypeptide(L)'
;MSAKYVCVALLAFTAYAVALTQEDKEAFLAGIAPIIGECSKEYGVSAGEIEVAKAAHSGESLKPCFVACFFKKVGVINDKGDFDVEGAKAKGKEFFKDVEDQNKVSEIADICSSINAESVSDTTQGCDRSKLLMDCFSKNKGGVSTNLLIKLTNN
;
A
#
# COMPACT_ATOMS: atom_id res chain seq x y z
N MET A 1 -9.44 -27.55 -33.64
CA MET A 1 -8.68 -26.48 -32.95
C MET A 1 -7.22 -26.92 -32.86
N SER A 2 -6.35 -26.21 -33.56
CA SER A 2 -4.98 -26.62 -33.86
C SER A 2 -4.07 -26.49 -32.63
N ALA A 3 -3.21 -27.49 -32.37
CA ALA A 3 -2.26 -27.55 -31.25
C ALA A 3 -1.36 -26.29 -31.09
N LYS A 4 -1.24 -25.48 -32.15
CA LYS A 4 -0.52 -24.19 -32.15
C LYS A 4 -1.16 -23.13 -31.24
N TYR A 5 -2.48 -23.17 -31.02
CA TYR A 5 -3.19 -22.18 -30.19
C TYR A 5 -3.21 -22.55 -28.70
N VAL A 6 -2.92 -23.81 -28.36
CA VAL A 6 -2.83 -24.30 -26.98
C VAL A 6 -1.52 -23.85 -26.33
N CYS A 7 -0.41 -23.79 -27.09
CA CYS A 7 0.88 -23.32 -26.57
C CYS A 7 0.96 -21.79 -26.39
N VAL A 8 0.29 -21.00 -27.24
CA VAL A 8 0.26 -19.53 -27.10
C VAL A 8 -0.60 -19.10 -25.91
N ALA A 9 -1.67 -19.85 -25.61
CA ALA A 9 -2.47 -19.62 -24.41
C ALA A 9 -1.69 -19.97 -23.12
N LEU A 10 -0.90 -21.04 -23.11
CA LEU A 10 -0.09 -21.44 -21.94
C LEU A 10 1.05 -20.46 -21.61
N LEU A 11 1.69 -19.87 -22.62
CA LEU A 11 2.73 -18.85 -22.42
C LEU A 11 2.17 -17.50 -21.98
N ALA A 12 0.94 -17.17 -22.39
CA ALA A 12 0.24 -16.00 -21.88
C ALA A 12 -0.15 -16.16 -20.40
N PHE A 13 -0.54 -17.36 -19.96
CA PHE A 13 -0.86 -17.62 -18.55
C PHE A 13 0.36 -17.48 -17.61
N THR A 14 1.58 -17.79 -18.07
CA THR A 14 2.79 -17.58 -17.26
C THR A 14 3.21 -16.11 -17.18
N ALA A 15 2.86 -15.29 -18.17
CA ALA A 15 3.11 -13.84 -18.14
C ALA A 15 2.16 -13.09 -17.20
N TYR A 16 0.93 -13.60 -16.98
CA TYR A 16 0.01 -13.06 -15.97
C TYR A 16 0.43 -13.38 -14.52
N ALA A 17 1.34 -14.33 -14.31
CA ALA A 17 1.78 -14.76 -12.98
C ALA A 17 2.92 -13.91 -12.38
N VAL A 18 3.58 -13.04 -13.15
CA VAL A 18 4.69 -12.21 -12.66
C VAL A 18 4.22 -10.77 -12.52
N ALA A 19 3.48 -10.44 -11.46
CA ALA A 19 3.15 -9.02 -11.23
C ALA A 19 4.06 -8.30 -10.25
N LEU A 20 5.05 -8.96 -9.62
CA LEU A 20 6.30 -8.36 -9.12
C LEU A 20 7.38 -9.46 -9.06
N THR A 21 8.60 -9.17 -9.50
CA THR A 21 9.73 -10.12 -9.36
C THR A 21 10.20 -10.16 -7.90
N GLN A 22 11.00 -11.18 -7.53
CA GLN A 22 11.64 -11.21 -6.21
C GLN A 22 12.52 -9.97 -5.98
N GLU A 23 13.19 -9.53 -7.04
CA GLU A 23 14.01 -8.33 -7.07
C GLU A 23 13.19 -7.05 -6.84
N ASP A 24 12.00 -6.93 -7.44
CA ASP A 24 11.12 -5.78 -7.23
C ASP A 24 10.70 -5.63 -5.75
N LYS A 25 10.44 -6.75 -5.07
CA LYS A 25 10.09 -6.77 -3.64
C LYS A 25 11.24 -6.27 -2.78
N GLU A 26 12.43 -6.81 -3.03
CA GLU A 26 13.63 -6.49 -2.25
C GLU A 26 14.01 -5.02 -2.45
N ALA A 27 13.93 -4.53 -3.69
CA ALA A 27 14.13 -3.11 -3.98
C ALA A 27 13.10 -2.22 -3.27
N PHE A 28 11.81 -2.60 -3.28
CA PHE A 28 10.77 -1.88 -2.56
C PHE A 28 11.02 -1.86 -1.05
N LEU A 29 11.27 -3.03 -0.44
CA LEU A 29 11.55 -3.16 0.99
C LEU A 29 12.80 -2.38 1.40
N ALA A 30 13.87 -2.43 0.60
CA ALA A 30 15.08 -1.64 0.82
C ALA A 30 14.81 -0.14 0.75
N GLY A 31 13.95 0.30 -0.19
CA GLY A 31 13.56 1.69 -0.35
C GLY A 31 12.77 2.25 0.84
N ILE A 32 11.91 1.44 1.46
CA ILE A 32 11.08 1.88 2.60
C ILE A 32 11.69 1.58 3.98
N ALA A 33 12.72 0.74 4.07
CA ALA A 33 13.37 0.39 5.34
C ALA A 33 13.87 1.60 6.14
N PRO A 34 14.49 2.65 5.53
CA PRO A 34 14.87 3.86 6.27
C PRO A 34 13.66 4.58 6.90
N ILE A 35 12.54 4.63 6.17
CA ILE A 35 11.29 5.25 6.63
C ILE A 35 10.73 4.47 7.82
N ILE A 36 10.69 3.14 7.72
CA ILE A 36 10.26 2.26 8.82
C ILE A 36 11.14 2.46 10.04
N GLY A 37 12.47 2.50 9.87
CA GLY A 37 13.41 2.70 10.97
C GLY A 37 13.21 4.05 11.68
N GLU A 38 13.02 5.12 10.92
CA GLU A 38 12.77 6.46 11.45
C GLU A 38 11.45 6.52 12.22
N CYS A 39 10.34 6.06 11.62
CA CYS A 39 9.04 6.05 12.27
C CYS A 39 8.99 5.11 13.49
N SER A 40 9.71 3.98 13.44
CA SER A 40 9.81 3.03 14.56
C SER A 40 10.48 3.68 15.77
N LYS A 41 11.55 4.45 15.52
CA LYS A 41 12.26 5.21 16.55
C LYS A 41 11.38 6.31 17.15
N GLU A 42 10.62 7.02 16.32
CA GLU A 42 9.75 8.11 16.77
C GLU A 42 8.57 7.63 17.63
N TYR A 43 7.92 6.53 17.23
CA TYR A 43 6.68 6.05 17.88
C TYR A 43 6.88 4.80 18.76
N GLY A 44 8.12 4.37 18.93
CA GLY A 44 8.48 3.22 19.76
C GLY A 44 7.81 1.93 19.29
N VAL A 45 7.90 1.64 17.99
CA VAL A 45 7.46 0.37 17.40
C VAL A 45 8.67 -0.57 17.35
N SER A 46 8.51 -1.78 17.87
CA SER A 46 9.56 -2.79 17.90
C SER A 46 9.70 -3.52 16.57
N ALA A 47 10.88 -4.09 16.31
CA ALA A 47 11.09 -4.95 15.15
C ALA A 47 10.13 -6.16 15.14
N GLY A 48 9.78 -6.69 16.31
CA GLY A 48 8.80 -7.78 16.42
C GLY A 48 7.40 -7.38 15.95
N GLU A 49 6.94 -6.17 16.30
CA GLU A 49 5.66 -5.63 15.80
C GLU A 49 5.69 -5.43 14.29
N ILE A 50 6.81 -4.96 13.73
CA ILE A 50 6.99 -4.83 12.28
C ILE A 50 6.93 -6.19 11.58
N GLU A 51 7.59 -7.22 12.12
CA GLU A 51 7.55 -8.57 11.52
C GLU A 51 6.15 -9.19 11.62
N VAL A 52 5.41 -8.95 12.70
CA VAL A 52 4.00 -9.37 12.82
C VAL A 52 3.13 -8.66 11.77
N ALA A 53 3.26 -7.35 11.62
CA ALA A 53 2.52 -6.57 10.61
C ALA A 53 2.85 -7.02 9.18
N LYS A 54 4.13 -7.32 8.92
CA LYS A 54 4.62 -7.86 7.64
C LYS A 54 4.02 -9.23 7.36
N ALA A 55 4.02 -10.13 8.33
CA ALA A 55 3.42 -11.47 8.19
C ALA A 55 1.89 -11.42 8.03
N ALA A 56 1.23 -10.43 8.64
CA ALA A 56 -0.20 -10.20 8.48
C ALA A 56 -0.57 -9.44 7.19
N HIS A 57 0.43 -8.96 6.44
CA HIS A 57 0.24 -8.06 5.29
C HIS A 57 -0.63 -6.83 5.62
N SER A 58 -0.52 -6.33 6.85
CA SER A 58 -1.39 -5.29 7.37
C SER A 58 -0.69 -4.46 8.43
N GLY A 59 -0.78 -3.14 8.28
CA GLY A 59 -0.37 -2.18 9.31
C GLY A 59 -1.42 -1.98 10.42
N GLU A 60 -2.57 -2.66 10.39
CA GLU A 60 -3.69 -2.43 11.32
C GLU A 60 -3.31 -2.76 12.78
N SER A 61 -2.32 -3.63 12.97
CA SER A 61 -1.76 -3.97 14.28
C SER A 61 -0.75 -2.94 14.81
N LEU A 62 -0.29 -2.01 13.96
CA LEU A 62 0.69 -1.00 14.32
C LEU A 62 0.02 0.23 14.92
N LYS A 63 0.79 0.98 15.71
CA LYS A 63 0.33 2.24 16.30
C LYS A 63 -0.12 3.21 15.19
N PRO A 64 -1.30 3.84 15.27
CA PRO A 64 -1.77 4.74 14.22
C PRO A 64 -0.78 5.86 13.88
N CYS A 65 -0.09 6.43 14.86
CA CYS A 65 0.90 7.46 14.58
C CYS A 65 2.15 6.95 13.83
N PHE A 66 2.52 5.68 14.00
CA PHE A 66 3.57 5.07 13.18
C PHE A 66 3.12 5.00 11.72
N VAL A 67 1.87 4.56 11.48
CA VAL A 67 1.27 4.50 10.13
C VAL A 67 1.20 5.90 9.52
N ALA A 68 0.78 6.90 10.30
CA ALA A 68 0.74 8.29 9.86
C ALA A 68 2.13 8.82 9.48
N CYS A 69 3.16 8.54 10.28
CA CYS A 69 4.54 8.89 9.95
C CYS A 69 4.99 8.27 8.64
N PHE A 70 4.71 6.98 8.44
CA PHE A 70 5.01 6.28 7.20
C PHE A 70 4.29 6.94 6.02
N PHE A 71 2.97 7.14 6.12
CA PHE A 71 2.16 7.78 5.08
C PHE A 71 2.58 9.21 4.77
N LYS A 72 3.03 9.98 5.76
CA LYS A 72 3.60 11.31 5.53
C LYS A 72 4.88 11.25 4.71
N LYS A 73 5.80 10.38 5.09
CA LYS A 73 7.11 10.24 4.42
C LYS A 73 6.97 9.71 2.99
N VAL A 74 5.95 8.91 2.72
CA VAL A 74 5.64 8.48 1.34
C VAL A 74 4.72 9.44 0.59
N GLY A 75 4.22 10.51 1.20
CA GLY A 75 3.39 11.53 0.54
C GLY A 75 1.91 11.16 0.36
N VAL A 76 1.40 10.24 1.17
CA VAL A 76 -0.03 9.86 1.23
C VAL A 76 -0.80 10.73 2.23
N ILE A 77 -0.14 11.19 3.30
CA ILE A 77 -0.68 12.19 4.22
C ILE A 77 0.20 13.44 4.12
N ASN A 78 -0.39 14.63 4.09
CA ASN A 78 0.37 15.87 4.02
C ASN A 78 0.79 16.39 5.41
N ASP A 79 1.53 17.49 5.45
CA ASP A 79 2.01 18.10 6.70
C ASP A 79 0.91 18.60 7.63
N LYS A 80 -0.31 18.79 7.12
CA LYS A 80 -1.48 19.17 7.93
C LYS A 80 -2.14 17.96 8.59
N GLY A 81 -1.63 16.74 8.34
CA GLY A 81 -2.26 15.51 8.81
C GLY A 81 -3.47 15.09 7.98
N ASP A 82 -3.68 15.73 6.81
CA ASP A 82 -4.77 15.38 5.90
C ASP A 82 -4.34 14.31 4.90
N PHE A 83 -5.29 13.48 4.48
CA PHE A 83 -5.08 12.56 3.37
C PHE A 83 -4.85 13.36 2.08
N ASP A 84 -3.68 13.17 1.47
CA ASP A 84 -3.29 13.76 0.20
C ASP A 84 -3.70 12.83 -0.94
N VAL A 85 -4.88 13.09 -1.50
CA VAL A 85 -5.46 12.27 -2.57
C VAL A 85 -4.55 12.22 -3.79
N GLU A 86 -3.97 13.36 -4.19
CA GLU A 86 -3.12 13.44 -5.38
C GLU A 86 -1.75 12.84 -5.11
N GLY A 87 -1.19 13.04 -3.92
CA GLY A 87 0.02 12.36 -3.48
C GLY A 87 -0.16 10.83 -3.47
N ALA A 88 -1.29 10.33 -2.98
CA ALA A 88 -1.61 8.90 -2.98
C ALA A 88 -1.79 8.33 -4.40
N LYS A 89 -2.46 9.07 -5.30
CA LYS A 89 -2.58 8.68 -6.72
C LYS A 89 -1.21 8.63 -7.40
N ALA A 90 -0.35 9.62 -7.15
CA ALA A 90 1.01 9.65 -7.68
C ALA A 90 1.80 8.43 -7.20
N LYS A 91 1.74 8.09 -5.92
CA LYS A 91 2.37 6.88 -5.36
C LYS A 91 1.76 5.60 -5.91
N GLY A 92 0.45 5.56 -6.15
CA GLY A 92 -0.19 4.45 -6.84
C GLY A 92 0.41 4.20 -8.23
N LYS A 93 0.67 5.26 -9.00
CA LYS A 93 1.33 5.15 -10.32
C LYS A 93 2.79 4.69 -10.23
N GLU A 94 3.49 5.07 -9.17
CA GLU A 94 4.87 4.65 -8.93
C GLU A 94 4.98 3.19 -8.47
N PHE A 95 4.07 2.74 -7.59
CA PHE A 95 4.16 1.42 -6.96
C PHE A 95 3.47 0.29 -7.75
N PHE A 96 2.45 0.61 -8.54
CA PHE A 96 1.72 -0.39 -9.32
C PHE A 96 2.17 -0.32 -10.78
N LYS A 97 2.61 -1.45 -11.34
CA LYS A 97 3.03 -1.53 -12.76
C LYS A 97 1.84 -1.68 -13.72
N ASP A 98 0.77 -2.29 -13.23
CA ASP A 98 -0.43 -2.55 -14.02
C ASP A 98 -1.37 -1.34 -14.03
N VAL A 99 -1.80 -0.92 -15.22
CA VAL A 99 -2.65 0.28 -15.41
C VAL A 99 -4.02 0.10 -14.78
N GLU A 100 -4.58 -1.12 -14.77
CA GLU A 100 -5.86 -1.40 -14.13
C GLU A 100 -5.74 -1.23 -12.60
N ASP A 101 -4.65 -1.73 -12.00
CA ASP A 101 -4.37 -1.52 -10.58
C ASP A 101 -4.10 -0.04 -10.25
N GLN A 102 -3.37 0.70 -11.09
CA GLN A 102 -3.17 2.15 -10.92
C GLN A 102 -4.50 2.92 -10.93
N ASN A 103 -5.40 2.56 -11.86
CA ASN A 103 -6.72 3.19 -11.95
C ASN A 103 -7.57 2.87 -10.72
N LYS A 104 -7.59 1.62 -10.26
CA LYS A 104 -8.33 1.22 -9.05
C LYS A 104 -7.80 1.90 -7.80
N VAL A 105 -6.48 2.02 -7.65
CA VAL A 105 -5.89 2.78 -6.54
C VAL A 105 -6.31 4.25 -6.60
N SER A 106 -6.39 4.82 -7.81
CA SER A 106 -6.86 6.19 -7.98
C SER A 106 -8.33 6.34 -7.62
N GLU A 107 -9.19 5.41 -8.02
CA GLU A 107 -10.61 5.37 -7.65
C GLU A 107 -10.78 5.22 -6.13
N ILE A 108 -10.02 4.33 -5.49
CA ILE A 108 -10.04 4.14 -4.03
C ILE A 108 -9.58 5.42 -3.32
N ALA A 109 -8.55 6.10 -3.83
CA ALA A 109 -8.12 7.39 -3.29
C ALA A 109 -9.23 8.43 -3.38
N ASP A 110 -9.97 8.48 -4.49
CA ASP A 110 -11.13 9.38 -4.64
C ASP A 110 -12.26 9.04 -3.66
N ILE A 111 -12.60 7.76 -3.51
CA ILE A 111 -13.61 7.29 -2.54
C ILE A 111 -13.22 7.68 -1.11
N CYS A 112 -11.96 7.44 -0.75
CA CYS A 112 -11.45 7.68 0.59
C CYS A 112 -11.12 9.15 0.88
N SER A 113 -11.21 10.06 -0.10
CA SER A 113 -11.04 11.49 0.12
C SER A 113 -12.00 12.06 1.18
N SER A 114 -13.19 11.44 1.29
CA SER A 114 -14.24 11.82 2.24
C SER A 114 -13.80 11.76 3.71
N ILE A 115 -12.77 10.97 4.07
CA ILE A 115 -12.29 10.88 5.46
C ILE A 115 -11.70 12.20 5.96
N ASN A 116 -11.34 13.12 5.07
CA ASN A 116 -10.85 14.45 5.47
C ASN A 116 -11.93 15.31 6.14
N ALA A 117 -13.20 14.95 5.99
CA ALA A 117 -14.30 15.60 6.69
C ALA A 117 -14.54 15.04 8.10
N GLU A 118 -13.93 13.91 8.44
CA GLU A 118 -14.09 13.28 9.76
C GLU A 118 -13.30 14.04 10.83
N SER A 119 -13.88 14.15 12.03
CA SER A 119 -13.21 14.77 13.17
C SER A 119 -12.09 13.87 13.70
N VAL A 120 -10.90 14.43 13.87
CA VAL A 120 -9.74 13.75 14.45
C VAL A 120 -9.26 14.45 15.72
N SER A 121 -8.66 13.72 16.64
CA SER A 121 -8.21 14.24 17.95
C SER A 121 -6.79 14.79 17.94
N ASP A 122 -5.98 14.36 16.98
CA ASP A 122 -4.52 14.56 16.97
C ASP A 122 -4.05 15.68 16.03
N THR A 123 -4.98 16.55 15.61
CA THR A 123 -4.77 17.76 14.80
C THR A 123 -3.92 17.50 13.55
N THR A 124 -2.62 17.82 13.60
CA THR A 124 -1.71 17.73 12.45
C THR A 124 -0.92 16.42 12.41
N GLN A 125 -0.95 15.57 13.44
CA GLN A 125 -0.14 14.35 13.47
C GLN A 125 -0.61 13.32 12.43
N GLY A 126 -1.92 13.25 12.16
CA GLY A 126 -2.53 12.38 11.16
C GLY A 126 -2.69 10.92 11.60
N CYS A 127 -2.43 10.60 12.87
CA CYS A 127 -2.64 9.32 13.52
C CYS A 127 -4.07 8.81 13.35
N ASP A 128 -5.09 9.57 13.77
CA ASP A 128 -6.48 9.12 13.64
C ASP A 128 -6.89 9.01 12.17
N ARG A 129 -6.44 9.98 11.35
CA ARG A 129 -6.67 9.98 9.90
C ARG A 129 -6.07 8.75 9.24
N SER A 130 -4.88 8.33 9.63
CA SER A 130 -4.21 7.15 9.06
C SER A 130 -5.00 5.88 9.34
N LYS A 131 -5.63 5.77 10.51
CA LYS A 131 -6.53 4.66 10.83
C LYS A 131 -7.79 4.68 9.96
N LEU A 132 -8.45 5.83 9.85
CA LEU A 132 -9.61 6.00 8.96
C LEU A 132 -9.28 5.67 7.51
N LEU A 133 -8.09 6.09 7.06
CA LEU A 133 -7.59 5.83 5.72
C LEU A 133 -7.35 4.34 5.49
N MET A 134 -6.68 3.67 6.43
CA MET A 134 -6.46 2.23 6.38
C MET A 134 -7.78 1.46 6.34
N ASP A 135 -8.74 1.81 7.20
CA ASP A 135 -10.08 1.19 7.19
C ASP A 135 -10.78 1.40 5.85
N CYS A 136 -10.69 2.60 5.27
CA CYS A 136 -11.28 2.91 3.98
C CYS A 136 -10.61 2.12 2.83
N PHE A 137 -9.28 2.07 2.79
CA PHE A 137 -8.55 1.26 1.82
C PHE A 137 -8.87 -0.22 1.98
N SER A 138 -8.90 -0.76 3.20
CA SER A 138 -9.24 -2.15 3.49
C SER A 138 -10.65 -2.52 3.04
N LYS A 139 -11.63 -1.61 3.16
CA LYS A 139 -13.01 -1.82 2.70
C LYS A 139 -13.14 -1.79 1.17
N ASN A 140 -12.33 -0.97 0.50
CA ASN A 140 -12.43 -0.73 -0.94
C ASN A 140 -11.37 -1.46 -1.79
N LYS A 141 -10.45 -2.21 -1.17
CA LYS A 141 -9.40 -2.99 -1.87
C LYS A 141 -9.92 -4.06 -2.83
N GLY A 142 -11.23 -4.31 -2.85
CA GLY A 142 -11.85 -5.29 -3.74
C GLY A 142 -11.56 -4.94 -5.21
N GLY A 143 -10.78 -5.76 -5.88
CA GLY A 143 -10.45 -5.60 -7.29
C GLY A 143 -9.07 -5.01 -7.57
N VAL A 144 -8.45 -4.23 -6.68
CA VAL A 144 -6.99 -4.01 -6.76
C VAL A 144 -6.40 -5.40 -6.66
N SER A 145 -5.70 -5.86 -7.69
CA SER A 145 -5.26 -7.25 -7.81
C SER A 145 -4.81 -7.68 -6.43
N THR A 146 -5.51 -8.64 -5.82
CA THR A 146 -5.37 -9.19 -4.45
C THR A 146 -4.01 -9.88 -4.28
N ASN A 147 -3.00 -9.25 -4.83
CA ASN A 147 -1.92 -9.81 -5.60
C ASN A 147 -0.78 -8.80 -5.60
N LEU A 148 -0.91 -7.50 -5.29
CA LEU A 148 0.32 -6.74 -5.01
C LEU A 148 0.95 -7.22 -3.69
N LEU A 149 0.21 -7.25 -2.57
CA LEU A 149 0.71 -7.75 -1.28
C LEU A 149 0.96 -9.28 -1.27
N ILE A 150 0.13 -10.05 -1.97
CA ILE A 150 0.30 -11.51 -2.12
C ILE A 150 1.40 -11.85 -3.15
N LYS A 151 1.51 -11.16 -4.30
CA LYS A 151 2.64 -11.38 -5.23
C LYS A 151 3.93 -10.84 -4.67
N LEU A 152 3.93 -9.86 -3.76
CA LEU A 152 5.10 -9.47 -2.96
C LEU A 152 5.60 -10.62 -2.05
N THR A 153 4.89 -11.74 -1.89
CA THR A 153 5.29 -12.79 -0.94
C THR A 153 5.05 -14.24 -1.39
N ASN A 154 4.41 -14.51 -2.53
CA ASN A 154 4.39 -15.86 -3.14
C ASN A 154 5.77 -16.22 -3.72
N ASN A 155 6.67 -16.65 -2.83
CA ASN A 155 7.67 -17.70 -3.06
C ASN A 155 7.52 -18.69 -1.91
#